data_AF-A0A359IE74-F1
#
_entry.id   AF-A0A359IE74-F1
#
_cell.length_a   1.000
_cell.length_b   1.000
_cell.length_c   1.000
_cell.angle_alpha   90.00
_cell.angle_beta   90.00
_cell.angle_gamma   90.00
#
_symmetry.space_group_name_H-M   'P 1'
#
loop_
_entity.id
_entity.type
_entity.pdbx_description
1 polymer ?
#
loop_
_entity_poly.entity_id
_entity_poly.type
_entity_poly.pdbx_seq_one_letter_code
_entity_poly.pdbx_strand_id
1 'polypeptide(L)'
;SFFLNIHPLNINMEPIDIPLYMGLFFPVYIAIVWGWKYGLASAFSGGYLSILLFRHGTDYGQLYFFTFYILWVLWHGLGKNFSRETGDTVWTNMIVLELLYRFVVILSVFTLFPVLVSLKSTLWAGSTPIRSILSTTEARYHILVQSIFGLYSILFFRVALTNSQVRRFFHLEPLPWKRHVNIFFPGLIFLILLCWLVSAFIRYIIIYSGTIPFVNILFYQIYNQSVIRDMLPVYVLTVSLIYLEYTIRKLHIQWDSTLADVHTKYCKQ
;
A
#
# COMPACT_ATOMS: atom_id res chain seq x y z
N SER A 1 -7.97 13.16 -0.72
CA SER A 1 -6.54 13.03 -1.04
C SER A 1 -5.72 14.16 -0.42
N PHE A 2 -5.98 15.42 -0.76
CA PHE A 2 -5.16 16.58 -0.34
C PHE A 2 -4.91 16.67 1.19
N PHE A 3 -5.96 16.63 2.02
CA PHE A 3 -5.82 16.67 3.48
C PHE A 3 -5.09 15.46 4.10
N LEU A 4 -5.11 14.30 3.42
CA LEU A 4 -4.40 13.08 3.86
C LEU A 4 -2.92 13.11 3.50
N ASN A 5 -2.46 14.15 2.81
CA ASN A 5 -1.05 14.40 2.51
C ASN A 5 -0.41 15.41 3.48
N ILE A 6 -1.13 15.88 4.51
CA ILE A 6 -0.65 16.91 5.45
C ILE A 6 0.28 16.32 6.52
N HIS A 7 0.03 15.08 6.96
CA HIS A 7 0.84 14.42 7.99
C HIS A 7 1.37 13.07 7.48
N PRO A 8 2.58 13.03 6.92
CA PRO A 8 3.19 11.76 6.53
C PRO A 8 3.53 10.91 7.75
N LEU A 9 3.39 9.60 7.57
CA LEU A 9 4.06 8.61 8.40
C LEU A 9 5.52 8.60 8.01
N ASN A 10 6.37 9.27 8.79
CA ASN A 10 7.81 9.28 8.51
C ASN A 10 8.39 7.97 9.03
N ILE A 11 8.73 7.05 8.13
CA ILE A 11 9.54 5.91 8.55
C ILE A 11 10.98 6.42 8.56
N ASN A 12 11.41 6.88 9.73
CA ASN A 12 12.77 7.34 9.94
C ASN A 12 13.63 6.16 10.40
N MET A 13 14.42 5.61 9.48
CA MET A 13 15.60 4.82 9.86
C MET A 13 16.78 5.45 9.13
N GLU A 14 17.62 6.16 9.88
CA GLU A 14 18.81 6.81 9.35
C GLU A 14 19.57 5.88 8.40
N PRO A 15 19.99 6.37 7.21
CA PRO A 15 20.12 7.78 6.85
C PRO A 15 18.96 8.35 5.98
N ILE A 16 17.84 7.65 5.77
CA ILE A 16 16.81 8.07 4.81
C ILE A 16 15.43 8.17 5.48
N ASP A 17 14.87 9.39 5.47
CA ASP A 17 13.48 9.67 5.82
C ASP A 17 12.55 9.38 4.64
N ILE A 18 11.66 8.40 4.79
CA ILE A 18 10.64 8.09 3.78
C ILE A 18 9.26 8.49 4.33
N PRO A 19 8.74 9.66 3.93
CA PRO A 19 7.39 10.08 4.30
C PRO A 19 6.36 9.25 3.52
N LEU A 20 5.59 8.44 4.25
CA LEU A 20 4.45 7.71 3.72
C LEU A 20 3.19 8.57 3.81
N TYR A 21 2.65 8.96 2.65
CA TYR A 21 1.42 9.75 2.57
C TYR A 21 0.23 8.86 2.22
N MET A 22 -0.80 8.86 3.08
CA MET A 22 -2.01 8.06 2.87
C MET A 22 -2.80 8.50 1.62
N GLY A 23 -2.65 9.74 1.15
CA GLY A 23 -3.28 10.19 -0.08
C GLY A 23 -2.76 9.49 -1.34
N LEU A 24 -1.60 8.83 -1.30
CA LEU A 24 -1.01 8.12 -2.44
C LEU A 24 -1.77 6.86 -2.83
N PHE A 25 -2.48 6.23 -1.90
CA PHE A 25 -3.25 5.03 -2.22
C PHE A 25 -4.48 5.34 -3.08
N PHE A 26 -5.02 6.56 -3.03
CA PHE A 26 -6.27 6.89 -3.72
C PHE A 26 -6.18 6.77 -5.24
N PRO A 27 -5.16 7.35 -5.91
CA PRO A 27 -5.09 7.25 -7.37
C PRO A 27 -4.80 5.83 -7.86
N VAL A 28 -4.08 5.04 -7.08
CA VAL A 28 -3.85 3.61 -7.37
C VAL A 28 -5.15 2.82 -7.19
N TYR A 29 -5.89 3.08 -6.11
CA TYR A 29 -7.22 2.49 -5.90
C TYR A 29 -8.16 2.78 -7.07
N ILE A 30 -8.19 4.04 -7.54
CA ILE A 30 -8.95 4.44 -8.73
C ILE A 30 -8.47 3.69 -9.98
N ALA A 31 -7.15 3.51 -10.15
CA ALA A 31 -6.59 2.76 -11.25
C ALA A 31 -7.01 1.28 -11.23
N ILE A 32 -6.99 0.63 -10.06
CA ILE A 32 -7.44 -0.76 -9.88
C ILE A 32 -8.91 -0.92 -10.27
N VAL A 33 -9.74 0.09 -10.01
CA VAL A 33 -11.19 0.03 -10.25
C VAL A 33 -11.54 0.36 -11.71
N TRP A 34 -11.06 1.49 -12.22
CA TRP A 34 -11.50 2.05 -13.51
C TRP A 34 -10.46 1.97 -14.62
N GLY A 35 -9.21 1.63 -14.30
CA GLY A 35 -8.09 1.55 -15.24
C GLY A 35 -7.17 2.76 -15.19
N TRP A 36 -6.05 2.67 -15.90
CA TRP A 36 -4.92 3.61 -15.79
C TRP A 36 -5.28 5.07 -16.14
N LYS A 37 -6.18 5.31 -17.11
CA LYS A 37 -6.57 6.67 -17.54
C LYS A 37 -7.15 7.48 -16.39
N TYR A 38 -8.08 6.87 -15.64
CA TYR A 38 -8.72 7.50 -14.49
C TYR A 38 -7.76 7.60 -13.29
N GLY A 39 -6.91 6.58 -13.11
CA GLY A 39 -5.86 6.59 -12.09
C GLY A 39 -4.91 7.77 -12.27
N LEU A 40 -4.41 7.99 -13.50
CA LEU A 40 -3.54 9.12 -13.81
C LEU A 40 -4.25 10.45 -13.60
N ALA A 41 -5.48 10.62 -14.10
CA ALA A 41 -6.25 11.84 -13.88
C ALA A 41 -6.40 12.16 -12.38
N SER A 42 -6.61 11.14 -11.55
CA SER A 42 -6.63 11.30 -10.09
C SER A 42 -5.26 11.64 -9.51
N ALA A 43 -4.19 11.03 -10.02
CA ALA A 43 -2.83 11.29 -9.55
C ALA A 43 -2.41 12.75 -9.79
N PHE A 44 -2.77 13.30 -10.95
CA PHE A 44 -2.48 14.69 -11.32
C PHE A 44 -3.42 15.72 -10.67
N SER A 45 -4.62 15.35 -10.21
CA SER A 45 -5.55 16.31 -9.58
C SER A 45 -5.37 16.49 -8.06
N GLY A 46 -4.64 15.61 -7.38
CA GLY A 46 -4.42 15.75 -5.93
C GLY A 46 -3.56 14.70 -5.26
N GLY A 47 -2.82 13.89 -6.02
CA GLY A 47 -1.87 12.89 -5.50
C GLY A 47 -0.49 13.50 -5.20
N TYR A 48 0.58 12.77 -5.52
CA TYR A 48 1.96 13.21 -5.29
C TYR A 48 2.33 14.51 -6.04
N LEU A 49 1.57 14.93 -7.06
CA LEU A 49 1.77 16.22 -7.72
C LEU A 49 1.65 17.39 -6.72
N SER A 50 0.72 17.31 -5.76
CA SER A 50 0.61 18.32 -4.70
C SER A 50 1.89 18.39 -3.86
N ILE A 51 2.47 17.23 -3.53
CA ILE A 51 3.72 17.15 -2.77
C ILE A 51 4.88 17.76 -3.58
N LEU A 52 4.92 17.51 -4.89
CA LEU A 52 5.95 18.03 -5.80
C LEU A 52 5.83 19.55 -6.00
N LEU A 53 4.62 20.10 -6.03
CA LEU A 53 4.37 21.53 -6.22
C LEU A 53 4.57 22.36 -4.95
N PHE A 54 4.26 21.81 -3.77
CA PHE A 54 4.25 22.56 -2.51
C PHE A 54 5.48 22.33 -1.62
N ARG A 55 6.31 21.32 -1.90
CA ARG A 55 7.57 21.10 -1.15
C ARG A 55 8.72 21.83 -1.84
N HIS A 56 9.27 22.86 -1.19
CA HIS A 56 10.49 23.53 -1.65
C HIS A 56 11.71 22.63 -1.46
N GLY A 57 12.50 22.43 -2.52
CA GLY A 57 13.71 21.61 -2.56
C GLY A 57 13.58 20.49 -3.58
N THR A 58 13.95 20.74 -4.83
CA THR A 58 13.94 19.75 -5.91
C THR A 58 15.15 18.82 -5.80
N ASP A 59 15.09 17.89 -4.86
CA ASP A 59 16.04 16.80 -4.80
C ASP A 59 15.67 15.69 -5.78
N TYR A 60 16.68 15.11 -6.43
CA TYR A 60 16.54 14.00 -7.39
C TYR A 60 15.66 12.85 -6.85
N GLY A 61 15.72 12.60 -5.53
CA GLY A 61 14.88 11.61 -4.86
C GLY A 61 13.38 11.87 -5.01
N GLN A 62 12.94 13.12 -5.05
CA GLN A 62 11.51 13.43 -5.22
C GLN A 62 11.01 13.08 -6.61
N LEU A 63 11.80 13.33 -7.66
CA LEU A 63 11.47 12.93 -9.02
C LEU A 63 11.46 11.40 -9.15
N TYR A 64 12.43 10.72 -8.53
CA TYR A 64 12.45 9.26 -8.45
C TYR A 64 11.17 8.71 -7.80
N PHE A 65 10.81 9.19 -6.61
CA PHE A 65 9.59 8.75 -5.92
C PHE A 65 8.31 9.10 -6.70
N PHE A 66 8.24 10.28 -7.32
CA PHE A 66 7.11 10.65 -8.17
C PHE A 66 6.98 9.73 -9.39
N THR A 67 8.09 9.43 -10.05
CA THR A 67 8.11 8.55 -11.23
C THR A 67 7.63 7.15 -10.86
N PHE A 68 8.14 6.58 -9.76
CA PHE A 68 7.69 5.28 -9.29
C PHE A 68 6.23 5.31 -8.84
N TYR A 69 5.77 6.38 -8.22
CA TYR A 69 4.37 6.56 -7.88
C TYR A 69 3.46 6.57 -9.13
N ILE A 70 3.82 7.30 -10.19
CA ILE A 70 3.07 7.27 -11.45
C ILE A 70 3.12 5.88 -12.07
N LEU A 71 4.28 5.21 -12.04
CA LEU A 71 4.42 3.84 -12.50
C LEU A 71 3.53 2.87 -11.72
N TRP A 72 3.35 3.08 -10.41
CA TRP A 72 2.45 2.27 -9.57
C TRP A 72 1.00 2.38 -10.01
N VAL A 73 0.55 3.60 -10.28
CA VAL A 73 -0.79 3.90 -10.81
C VAL A 73 -0.98 3.25 -12.17
N LEU A 74 0.01 3.39 -13.06
CA LEU A 74 -0.01 2.77 -14.38
C LEU A 74 -0.03 1.24 -14.30
N TRP A 75 0.83 0.65 -13.46
CA TRP A 75 0.97 -0.79 -13.30
C TRP A 75 -0.34 -1.47 -12.94
N HIS A 76 -1.00 -0.98 -11.89
CA HIS A 76 -2.30 -1.51 -11.47
C HIS A 76 -3.44 -1.17 -12.44
N GLY A 77 -3.40 0.02 -13.04
CA GLY A 77 -4.40 0.43 -14.04
C GLY A 77 -4.32 -0.36 -15.34
N LEU A 78 -3.12 -0.73 -15.79
CA LEU A 78 -2.90 -1.62 -16.92
C LEU A 78 -3.30 -3.05 -16.57
N GLY A 79 -2.99 -3.51 -15.36
CA GLY A 79 -3.48 -4.79 -14.84
C GLY A 79 -5.01 -4.90 -14.88
N LYS A 80 -5.74 -3.82 -14.54
CA LYS A 80 -7.20 -3.78 -14.67
C LYS A 80 -7.67 -3.86 -16.11
N ASN A 81 -7.02 -3.14 -17.03
CA ASN A 81 -7.37 -3.22 -18.45
C ASN A 81 -7.13 -4.63 -19.00
N PHE A 82 -5.99 -5.23 -18.67
CA PHE A 82 -5.65 -6.59 -19.08
C PHE A 82 -6.63 -7.64 -18.51
N SER A 83 -7.10 -7.46 -17.26
CA SER A 83 -8.19 -8.25 -16.66
C SER A 83 -9.50 -8.16 -17.45
N ARG A 84 -9.83 -6.99 -18.02
CA ARG A 84 -11.04 -6.87 -18.86
C ARG A 84 -10.93 -7.66 -20.16
N GLU A 85 -9.73 -7.78 -20.71
CA GLU A 85 -9.50 -8.47 -21.99
C GLU A 85 -9.31 -9.99 -21.83
N THR A 86 -8.63 -10.42 -20.76
CA THR A 86 -8.22 -11.82 -20.55
C THR A 86 -8.96 -12.53 -19.42
N GLY A 87 -9.80 -11.80 -18.68
CA GLY A 87 -10.49 -12.30 -17.50
C GLY A 87 -9.63 -12.30 -16.24
N ASP A 88 -10.16 -12.92 -15.18
CA ASP A 88 -9.49 -13.02 -13.89
C ASP A 88 -8.51 -14.20 -13.90
N THR A 89 -7.21 -13.88 -13.97
CA THR A 89 -6.09 -14.83 -13.94
C THR A 89 -5.17 -14.50 -12.77
N VAL A 90 -4.19 -15.36 -12.50
CA VAL A 90 -3.17 -15.11 -11.47
C VAL A 90 -2.39 -13.80 -11.76
N TRP A 91 -2.17 -13.49 -13.05
CA TRP A 91 -1.44 -12.30 -13.50
C TRP A 91 -2.23 -11.01 -13.39
N THR A 92 -3.56 -11.10 -13.24
CA THR A 92 -4.42 -9.94 -12.99
C THR A 92 -4.81 -9.81 -11.52
N ASN A 93 -4.33 -10.71 -10.66
CA ASN A 93 -4.57 -10.66 -9.23
C ASN A 93 -3.84 -9.46 -8.61
N MET A 94 -4.58 -8.60 -7.93
CA MET A 94 -4.06 -7.40 -7.27
C MET A 94 -2.89 -7.68 -6.30
N ILE A 95 -2.91 -8.80 -5.57
CA ILE A 95 -1.81 -9.17 -4.65
C ILE A 95 -0.55 -9.47 -5.46
N VAL A 96 -0.68 -10.25 -6.52
CA VAL A 96 0.45 -10.62 -7.39
C VAL A 96 1.00 -9.37 -8.06
N LEU A 97 0.14 -8.52 -8.60
CA LEU A 97 0.55 -7.24 -9.22
C LEU A 97 1.28 -6.34 -8.23
N GLU A 98 0.80 -6.24 -6.99
CA GLU A 98 1.43 -5.43 -5.96
C GLU A 98 2.80 -5.99 -5.56
N LEU A 99 2.92 -7.30 -5.33
CA LEU A 99 4.19 -7.93 -4.98
C LEU A 99 5.21 -7.81 -6.11
N LEU A 100 4.79 -8.03 -7.37
CA LEU A 100 5.66 -7.85 -8.54
C LEU A 100 6.11 -6.40 -8.69
N TYR A 101 5.20 -5.44 -8.48
CA TYR A 101 5.55 -4.03 -8.51
C TYR A 101 6.60 -3.70 -7.43
N ARG A 102 6.41 -4.15 -6.18
CA ARG A 102 7.40 -3.93 -5.10
C ARG A 102 8.74 -4.55 -5.41
N PHE A 103 8.75 -5.75 -6.00
CA PHE A 103 9.98 -6.38 -6.45
C PHE A 103 10.71 -5.53 -7.51
N VAL A 104 9.98 -4.98 -8.49
CA VAL A 104 10.55 -4.05 -9.49
C VAL A 104 11.11 -2.79 -8.83
N VAL A 105 10.40 -2.19 -7.86
CA VAL A 105 10.90 -1.01 -7.14
C VAL A 105 12.18 -1.34 -6.37
N ILE A 106 12.22 -2.47 -5.66
CA ILE A 106 13.40 -2.93 -4.94
C ILE A 106 14.58 -3.09 -5.90
N LEU A 107 14.38 -3.78 -7.04
CA LEU A 107 15.44 -3.95 -8.05
C LEU A 107 15.91 -2.62 -8.64
N SER A 108 15.00 -1.66 -8.82
CA SER A 108 15.34 -0.36 -9.37
C SER A 108 16.31 0.44 -8.50
N VAL A 109 16.32 0.20 -7.19
CA VAL A 109 17.29 0.83 -6.28
C VAL A 109 18.70 0.32 -6.49
N PHE A 110 18.87 -0.92 -6.96
CA PHE A 110 20.18 -1.49 -7.26
C PHE A 110 20.65 -1.19 -8.69
N THR A 111 19.73 -0.86 -9.60
CA THR A 111 20.03 -0.71 -11.03
C THR A 111 19.83 0.71 -11.51
N LEU A 112 18.60 1.23 -11.41
CA LEU A 112 18.21 2.53 -11.92
C LEU A 112 18.72 3.67 -11.05
N PHE A 113 18.64 3.57 -9.72
CA PHE A 113 19.05 4.63 -8.80
C PHE A 113 20.54 5.03 -8.95
N PRO A 114 21.51 4.11 -9.06
CA PRO A 114 22.90 4.47 -9.33
C PRO A 114 23.12 5.22 -10.66
N VAL A 115 22.41 4.81 -11.72
CA VAL A 115 22.46 5.48 -13.04
C VAL A 115 21.87 6.87 -12.96
N LEU A 116 20.76 7.00 -12.27
CA LEU A 116 20.08 8.26 -12.05
C LEU A 116 20.96 9.24 -11.23
N VAL A 117 21.65 8.75 -10.20
CA VAL A 117 22.63 9.54 -9.43
C VAL A 117 23.87 9.90 -10.27
N SER A 118 24.34 9.03 -11.17
CA SER A 118 25.48 9.36 -12.02
C SER A 118 25.16 10.47 -13.04
N LEU A 119 23.90 10.57 -13.48
CA LEU A 119 23.40 11.66 -14.32
C LEU A 119 23.18 12.98 -13.56
N LYS A 120 23.22 12.96 -12.22
CA LYS A 120 23.07 14.16 -11.39
C LYS A 120 24.19 15.17 -11.63
N SER A 121 25.42 14.69 -11.83
CA SER A 121 26.62 15.53 -12.01
C SER A 121 26.59 16.32 -13.32
N THR A 122 25.89 15.83 -14.35
CA THR A 122 25.84 16.46 -15.67
C THR A 122 24.66 17.41 -15.86
N LEU A 123 23.52 17.13 -15.22
CA LEU A 123 22.29 17.91 -15.42
C LEU A 123 22.08 19.02 -14.36
N TRP A 124 22.54 18.85 -13.11
CA TRP A 124 22.34 19.81 -12.02
C TRP A 124 23.60 19.99 -11.15
N ALA A 125 24.55 20.74 -11.69
CA ALA A 125 25.88 21.00 -11.11
C ALA A 125 25.92 21.75 -9.75
N GLY A 126 24.77 22.09 -9.14
CA GLY A 126 24.70 22.91 -7.92
C GLY A 126 24.27 22.19 -6.65
N SER A 127 24.06 20.87 -6.67
CA SER A 127 23.49 20.14 -5.52
C SER A 127 24.50 19.20 -4.88
N THR A 128 24.36 19.00 -3.56
CA THR A 128 25.26 18.20 -2.71
C THR A 128 25.63 16.85 -3.34
N PRO A 129 26.90 16.43 -3.27
CA PRO A 129 27.32 15.15 -3.83
C PRO A 129 26.59 14.01 -3.13
N ILE A 130 25.77 13.26 -3.89
CA ILE A 130 25.09 12.06 -3.41
C ILE A 130 25.96 10.86 -3.80
N ARG A 131 26.14 9.90 -2.88
CA ARG A 131 26.83 8.64 -3.19
C ARG A 131 26.02 7.84 -4.21
N SER A 132 26.69 7.36 -5.25
CA SER A 132 26.08 6.52 -6.30
C SER A 132 25.78 5.10 -5.85
N ILE A 133 26.39 4.65 -4.75
CA ILE A 133 26.24 3.29 -4.22
C ILE A 133 25.65 3.38 -2.81
N LEU A 134 24.53 2.68 -2.62
CA LEU A 134 23.92 2.46 -1.31
C LEU A 134 24.77 1.45 -0.53
N SER A 135 25.00 1.73 0.74
CA SER A 135 25.54 0.76 1.69
C SER A 135 24.61 -0.44 1.84
N THR A 136 25.16 -1.56 2.29
CA THR A 136 24.37 -2.78 2.57
C THR A 136 23.23 -2.52 3.56
N THR A 137 23.44 -1.61 4.52
CA THR A 137 22.42 -1.21 5.50
C THR A 137 21.26 -0.46 4.85
N GLU A 138 21.56 0.52 3.99
CA GLU A 138 20.52 1.28 3.26
C GLU A 138 19.73 0.39 2.29
N ALA A 139 20.41 -0.56 1.63
CA ALA A 139 19.77 -1.55 0.78
C ALA A 139 18.79 -2.45 1.54
N ARG A 140 19.20 -3.02 2.68
CA ARG A 140 18.32 -3.82 3.56
C ARG A 140 17.14 -2.99 4.06
N TYR A 141 17.39 -1.73 4.40
CA TYR A 141 16.34 -0.83 4.84
C TYR A 141 15.32 -0.54 3.74
N HIS A 142 15.77 -0.28 2.51
CA HIS A 142 14.86 -0.07 1.39
C HIS A 142 13.97 -1.29 1.13
N ILE A 143 14.54 -2.50 1.17
CA ILE A 143 13.78 -3.75 1.04
C ILE A 143 12.70 -3.83 2.13
N LEU A 144 13.06 -3.54 3.37
CA LEU A 144 12.12 -3.57 4.49
C LEU A 144 10.98 -2.57 4.28
N VAL A 145 11.27 -1.32 3.89
CA VAL A 145 10.25 -0.28 3.67
C VAL A 145 9.32 -0.65 2.52
N GLN A 146 9.85 -1.13 1.39
CA GLN A 146 8.99 -1.56 0.27
C GLN A 146 8.13 -2.75 0.65
N SER A 147 8.65 -3.67 1.46
CA SER A 147 7.88 -4.81 1.98
C SER A 147 6.73 -4.34 2.87
N ILE A 148 7.01 -3.42 3.79
CA ILE A 148 6.01 -2.79 4.67
C ILE A 148 4.93 -2.10 3.84
N PHE A 149 5.36 -1.25 2.90
CA PHE A 149 4.45 -0.48 2.07
C PHE A 149 3.60 -1.38 1.18
N GLY A 150 4.15 -2.48 0.67
CA GLY A 150 3.40 -3.52 -0.05
C GLY A 150 2.31 -4.17 0.80
N LEU A 151 2.61 -4.56 2.04
CA LEU A 151 1.62 -5.17 2.94
C LEU A 151 0.49 -4.19 3.29
N TYR A 152 0.83 -2.95 3.63
CA TYR A 152 -0.16 -1.90 3.85
C TYR A 152 -1.02 -1.63 2.61
N SER A 153 -0.41 -1.61 1.42
CA SER A 153 -1.13 -1.44 0.15
C SER A 153 -2.14 -2.56 -0.07
N ILE A 154 -1.72 -3.81 0.08
CA ILE A 154 -2.60 -4.98 -0.05
C ILE A 154 -3.77 -4.88 0.92
N LEU A 155 -3.47 -4.63 2.19
CA LEU A 155 -4.48 -4.51 3.24
C LEU A 155 -5.47 -3.38 2.92
N PHE A 156 -4.96 -2.19 2.59
CA PHE A 156 -5.77 -1.02 2.26
C PHE A 156 -6.69 -1.28 1.08
N PHE A 157 -6.16 -1.79 -0.03
CA PHE A 157 -6.97 -2.06 -1.23
C PHE A 157 -7.99 -3.16 -0.97
N ARG A 158 -7.62 -4.24 -0.27
CA ARG A 158 -8.55 -5.33 0.09
C ARG A 158 -9.72 -4.80 0.91
N VAL A 159 -9.44 -4.04 1.97
CA VAL A 159 -10.49 -3.45 2.81
C VAL A 159 -11.36 -2.51 1.97
N ALA A 160 -10.76 -1.61 1.20
CA ALA A 160 -11.49 -0.60 0.43
C ALA A 160 -12.41 -1.26 -0.62
N LEU A 161 -11.88 -2.20 -1.42
CA LEU A 161 -12.64 -2.93 -2.44
C LEU A 161 -13.70 -3.85 -1.83
N THR A 162 -13.50 -4.29 -0.59
CA THR A 162 -14.47 -5.11 0.15
C THR A 162 -15.38 -4.26 1.03
N ASN A 163 -15.31 -2.94 1.07
CA ASN A 163 -16.25 -2.10 1.83
C ASN A 163 -17.55 -1.86 1.02
N SER A 164 -18.74 -2.01 1.61
CA SER A 164 -20.02 -1.89 0.87
C SER A 164 -20.31 -0.46 0.41
N GLN A 165 -20.00 0.53 1.24
CA GLN A 165 -20.20 1.94 0.90
C GLN A 165 -19.26 2.37 -0.21
N VAL A 166 -17.98 1.95 -0.12
CA VAL A 166 -17.00 2.24 -1.16
C VAL A 166 -17.42 1.58 -2.48
N ARG A 167 -17.79 0.29 -2.49
CA ARG A 167 -18.29 -0.35 -3.72
C ARG A 167 -19.52 0.36 -4.30
N ARG A 168 -20.45 0.82 -3.45
CA ARG A 168 -21.62 1.59 -3.90
C ARG A 168 -21.22 2.91 -4.55
N PHE A 169 -20.29 3.65 -3.94
CA PHE A 169 -19.77 4.90 -4.51
C PHE A 169 -19.11 4.67 -5.87
N PHE A 170 -18.33 3.59 -6.02
CA PHE A 170 -17.66 3.23 -7.26
C PHE A 170 -18.54 2.42 -8.25
N HIS A 171 -19.82 2.20 -7.95
CA HIS A 171 -20.76 1.39 -8.74
C HIS A 171 -20.24 -0.03 -9.06
N LEU A 172 -19.58 -0.67 -8.09
CA LEU A 172 -19.06 -2.03 -8.23
C LEU A 172 -20.12 -3.06 -7.82
N GLU A 173 -20.14 -4.19 -8.54
CA GLU A 173 -21.06 -5.29 -8.27
C GLU A 173 -21.03 -5.73 -6.79
N PRO A 174 -22.17 -6.02 -6.17
CA PRO A 174 -22.17 -6.55 -4.82
C PRO A 174 -21.48 -7.91 -4.76
N LEU A 175 -20.73 -8.16 -3.69
CA LEU A 175 -20.15 -9.48 -3.43
C LEU A 175 -21.14 -10.26 -2.56
N PRO A 176 -21.79 -11.34 -3.05
CA PRO A 176 -22.85 -12.02 -2.31
C PRO A 176 -22.36 -12.63 -0.98
N TRP A 177 -21.15 -13.21 -0.97
CA TRP A 177 -20.49 -13.77 0.21
C TRP A 177 -20.08 -12.73 1.27
N LYS A 178 -20.10 -11.44 0.95
CA LYS A 178 -19.56 -10.35 1.78
C LYS A 178 -20.43 -9.96 2.97
N ARG A 179 -21.73 -10.27 2.95
CA ARG A 179 -22.64 -9.94 4.08
C ARG A 179 -22.10 -10.50 5.41
N HIS A 180 -21.40 -11.63 5.34
CA HIS A 180 -20.78 -12.29 6.49
C HIS A 180 -19.38 -11.75 6.84
N VAL A 181 -18.72 -11.00 5.96
CA VAL A 181 -17.31 -10.57 6.13
C VAL A 181 -17.18 -9.09 6.48
N ASN A 182 -18.23 -8.29 6.25
CA ASN A 182 -18.17 -6.82 6.35
C ASN A 182 -17.84 -6.30 7.77
N ILE A 183 -18.07 -7.09 8.83
CA ILE A 183 -17.71 -6.75 10.22
C ILE A 183 -16.24 -7.08 10.52
N PHE A 184 -15.66 -8.09 9.87
CA PHE A 184 -14.30 -8.52 10.13
C PHE A 184 -13.25 -7.51 9.65
N PHE A 185 -13.48 -6.85 8.51
CA PHE A 185 -12.51 -5.87 7.98
C PHE A 185 -12.32 -4.64 8.88
N PRO A 186 -13.38 -3.94 9.35
CA PRO A 186 -13.22 -2.87 10.34
C PRO A 186 -12.63 -3.38 11.67
N GLY A 187 -13.02 -4.57 12.13
CA GLY A 187 -12.47 -5.17 13.34
C GLY A 187 -10.97 -5.41 13.27
N LEU A 188 -10.48 -5.91 12.14
CA LEU A 188 -9.04 -6.12 11.90
C LEU A 188 -8.27 -4.80 11.82
N ILE A 189 -8.81 -3.78 11.16
CA ILE A 189 -8.18 -2.45 11.13
C ILE A 189 -8.15 -1.84 12.53
N PHE A 190 -9.25 -1.94 13.27
CA PHE A 190 -9.31 -1.47 14.64
C PHE A 190 -8.26 -2.17 15.51
N LEU A 191 -8.09 -3.49 15.36
CA LEU A 191 -7.06 -4.24 16.06
C LEU A 191 -5.64 -3.78 15.68
N ILE A 192 -5.37 -3.47 14.40
CA ILE A 192 -4.07 -2.92 13.97
C ILE A 192 -3.81 -1.58 14.64
N LEU A 193 -4.78 -0.67 14.58
CA LEU A 193 -4.67 0.66 15.19
C LEU A 193 -4.52 0.56 16.70
N LEU A 194 -5.21 -0.37 17.35
CA LEU A 194 -5.11 -0.61 18.78
C LEU A 194 -3.71 -1.16 19.14
N CYS A 195 -3.22 -2.17 18.44
CA CYS A 195 -1.87 -2.73 18.64
C CYS A 195 -0.80 -1.65 18.43
N TRP A 196 -0.96 -0.81 17.43
CA TRP A 196 -0.05 0.30 17.16
C TRP A 196 -0.10 1.34 18.29
N LEU A 197 -1.29 1.76 18.73
CA LEU A 197 -1.46 2.71 19.82
C LEU A 197 -0.87 2.18 21.13
N VAL A 198 -1.15 0.92 21.46
CA VAL A 198 -0.60 0.25 22.66
C VAL A 198 0.92 0.16 22.56
N SER A 199 1.47 -0.23 21.42
CA SER A 199 2.93 -0.28 21.24
C SER A 199 3.56 1.12 21.36
N ALA A 200 2.94 2.16 20.80
CA ALA A 200 3.39 3.54 20.95
C ALA A 200 3.36 3.99 22.42
N PHE A 201 2.32 3.63 23.15
CA PHE A 201 2.17 3.93 24.58
C PHE A 201 3.24 3.21 25.42
N ILE A 202 3.46 1.92 25.18
CA ILE A 202 4.54 1.15 25.84
C ILE A 202 5.89 1.81 25.60
N ARG A 203 6.18 2.26 24.36
CA ARG A 203 7.43 2.96 24.05
C ARG A 203 7.54 4.30 24.77
N TYR A 204 6.46 5.07 24.82
CA TYR A 204 6.42 6.37 25.49
C TYR A 204 6.78 6.25 26.97
N ILE A 205 6.23 5.25 27.66
CA ILE A 205 6.48 5.02 29.09
C ILE A 205 7.84 4.35 29.34
N ILE A 206 8.14 3.25 28.65
CA ILE A 206 9.29 2.39 28.99
C ILE A 206 10.59 2.86 28.34
N ILE A 207 10.56 3.20 27.05
CA ILE A 207 11.78 3.52 26.29
C ILE A 207 12.11 5.00 26.44
N TYR A 208 11.12 5.86 26.20
CA TYR A 208 11.34 7.30 26.14
C TYR A 208 11.06 8.01 27.47
N SER A 209 10.52 7.33 28.48
CA SER A 209 10.25 7.87 29.81
C SER A 209 9.55 9.24 29.80
N GLY A 210 8.64 9.45 28.85
CA GLY A 210 7.90 10.71 28.69
C GLY A 210 8.68 11.90 28.12
N THR A 211 9.96 11.74 27.78
CA THR A 211 10.83 12.85 27.31
C THR A 211 10.50 13.33 25.91
N ILE A 212 9.91 12.46 25.08
CA ILE A 212 9.59 12.72 23.68
C ILE A 212 8.07 12.84 23.52
N PRO A 213 7.55 13.82 22.75
CA PRO A 213 6.12 13.93 22.47
C PRO A 213 5.51 12.64 21.93
N PHE A 214 4.37 12.23 22.50
CA PHE A 214 3.68 10.98 22.12
C PHE A 214 3.37 10.90 20.62
N VAL A 215 2.98 12.02 20.02
CA VAL A 215 2.68 12.13 18.57
C VAL A 215 3.88 11.73 17.73
N ASN A 216 5.08 12.11 18.13
CA ASN A 216 6.30 11.80 17.38
C ASN A 216 6.61 10.29 17.43
N ILE A 217 6.28 9.63 18.55
CA ILE A 217 6.43 8.18 18.72
C ILE A 217 5.34 7.41 17.97
N LEU A 218 4.12 7.95 17.93
CA LEU A 218 2.96 7.37 17.25
C LEU A 218 3.19 7.34 15.73
N PHE A 219 3.69 8.44 15.15
CA PHE A 219 3.92 8.59 13.71
C PHE A 219 5.37 8.31 13.26
N TYR A 220 6.18 7.68 14.12
CA TYR A 220 7.58 7.32 13.86
C TYR A 220 8.47 8.49 13.39
N GLN A 221 8.17 9.72 13.79
CA GLN A 221 8.93 10.92 13.40
C GLN A 221 10.37 10.94 13.96
N ILE A 222 10.78 9.90 14.67
CA ILE A 222 12.08 9.72 15.30
C ILE A 222 12.55 8.30 14.98
N TYR A 223 13.87 8.13 14.82
CA TYR A 223 14.50 6.84 14.59
C TYR A 223 13.99 5.77 15.55
N ASN A 224 13.43 4.69 15.00
CA ASN A 224 12.85 3.65 15.83
C ASN A 224 13.01 2.25 15.23
N GLN A 225 13.94 1.47 15.80
CA GLN A 225 14.12 0.06 15.43
C GLN A 225 12.90 -0.81 15.74
N SER A 226 11.98 -0.33 16.59
CA SER A 226 10.73 -1.05 16.92
C SER A 226 9.74 -1.10 15.75
N VAL A 227 9.96 -0.36 14.66
CA VAL A 227 9.11 -0.41 13.47
C VAL A 227 8.91 -1.85 13.01
N ILE A 228 9.96 -2.68 12.96
CA ILE A 228 9.83 -4.10 12.56
C ILE A 228 8.85 -4.85 13.47
N ARG A 229 8.91 -4.61 14.78
CA ARG A 229 7.99 -5.21 15.76
C ARG A 229 6.55 -4.74 15.54
N ASP A 230 6.36 -3.47 15.22
CA ASP A 230 5.05 -2.89 14.95
C ASP A 230 4.45 -3.34 13.60
N MET A 231 5.29 -3.88 12.71
CA MET A 231 4.87 -4.46 11.43
C MET A 231 4.41 -5.91 11.54
N LEU A 232 4.83 -6.63 12.59
CA LEU A 232 4.44 -8.02 12.78
C LEU A 232 2.92 -8.19 12.89
N PRO A 233 2.16 -7.38 13.65
CA PRO A 233 0.70 -7.43 13.65
C PRO A 233 0.11 -7.19 12.25
N VAL A 234 0.64 -6.21 11.50
CA VAL A 234 0.16 -5.90 10.14
C VAL A 234 0.36 -7.09 9.21
N TYR A 235 1.52 -7.74 9.28
CA TYR A 235 1.82 -8.94 8.52
C TYR A 235 0.84 -10.08 8.85
N VAL A 236 0.75 -10.45 10.13
CA VAL A 236 -0.13 -11.54 10.59
C VAL A 236 -1.57 -11.29 10.18
N LEU A 237 -2.05 -10.05 10.31
CA LEU A 237 -3.43 -9.70 10.00
C LEU A 237 -3.68 -9.62 8.49
N THR A 238 -2.71 -9.19 7.68
CA THR A 238 -2.81 -9.23 6.21
C THR A 238 -2.91 -10.66 5.71
N VAL A 239 -2.08 -11.58 6.22
CA VAL A 239 -2.14 -13.00 5.87
C VAL A 239 -3.45 -13.63 6.35
N SER A 240 -3.86 -13.34 7.58
CA SER A 240 -5.13 -13.82 8.15
C SER A 240 -6.32 -13.35 7.32
N LEU A 241 -6.29 -12.12 6.83
CA LEU A 241 -7.33 -11.56 5.97
C LEU A 241 -7.41 -12.30 4.64
N ILE A 242 -6.27 -12.52 3.98
CA ILE A 242 -6.20 -13.26 2.72
C ILE A 242 -6.74 -14.68 2.91
N TYR A 243 -6.34 -15.35 3.99
CA TYR A 243 -6.78 -16.71 4.31
C TYR A 243 -8.28 -16.77 4.63
N LEU A 244 -8.80 -15.82 5.42
CA LEU A 244 -10.21 -15.72 5.76
C LEU A 244 -11.06 -15.51 4.50
N GLU A 245 -10.65 -14.59 3.64
CA GLU A 245 -11.35 -14.31 2.37
C GLU A 245 -11.39 -15.56 1.48
N TYR A 246 -10.26 -16.24 1.33
CA TYR A 246 -10.17 -17.49 0.57
C TYR A 246 -11.11 -18.56 1.12
N THR A 247 -11.12 -18.76 2.44
CA THR A 247 -11.96 -19.77 3.11
C THR A 247 -13.45 -19.47 2.91
N ILE A 248 -13.86 -18.21 3.08
CA ILE A 248 -15.25 -17.80 2.93
C ILE A 248 -15.72 -17.95 1.48
N ARG A 249 -14.89 -17.55 0.51
CA ARG A 249 -15.21 -17.73 -0.91
C ARG A 249 -15.39 -19.20 -1.26
N LYS A 250 -14.54 -20.08 -0.75
CA LYS A 250 -14.64 -21.53 -0.96
C LYS A 250 -15.94 -22.10 -0.36
N LEU A 251 -16.26 -21.72 0.88
CA LEU A 251 -17.50 -22.17 1.55
C LEU A 251 -18.75 -21.69 0.82
N HIS A 252 -18.75 -20.45 0.31
CA HIS A 252 -19.88 -19.93 -0.45
C HIS A 252 -20.12 -20.70 -1.76
N ILE A 253 -19.06 -21.00 -2.51
CA ILE A 253 -19.16 -21.81 -3.74
C ILE A 253 -19.71 -23.21 -3.43
N GLN A 254 -19.24 -23.83 -2.34
CA GLN A 254 -19.73 -25.14 -1.90
C GLN A 254 -21.22 -25.10 -1.53
N TRP A 255 -21.64 -24.06 -0.80
CA TRP A 255 -23.03 -23.85 -0.42
C TRP A 255 -23.95 -23.70 -1.64
N ASP A 256 -23.55 -22.86 -2.60
CA ASP A 256 -24.32 -22.62 -3.83
C ASP A 256 -24.44 -23.89 -4.69
N SER A 257 -23.36 -24.68 -4.79
CA SER A 257 -23.39 -25.97 -5.50
C SER A 257 -24.34 -26.98 -4.83
N THR A 258 -24.36 -27.02 -3.50
CA THR A 258 -25.23 -27.92 -2.74
C THR A 258 -26.70 -27.52 -2.91
N LEU A 259 -27.01 -26.22 -2.89
CA LEU A 259 -28.36 -25.71 -3.15
C LEU A 259 -28.83 -26.03 -4.57
N ALA A 260 -27.96 -25.91 -5.58
CA ALA A 260 -28.30 -26.24 -6.97
C ALA A 260 -28.62 -27.73 -7.15
N ASP A 261 -27.87 -28.62 -6.48
CA ASP A 261 -28.11 -30.07 -6.48
C ASP A 261 -29.44 -30.44 -5.80
N VAL A 262 -29.78 -29.77 -4.69
CA VAL A 262 -31.06 -29.94 -4.02
C VAL A 262 -32.20 -29.47 -4.94
N HIS A 263 -32.08 -28.29 -5.55
CA HIS A 263 -33.13 -27.72 -6.40
C HIS A 263 -33.39 -28.57 -7.66
N THR A 264 -32.35 -29.15 -8.27
CA THR A 264 -32.49 -30.05 -9.41
C THR A 264 -33.09 -31.40 -9.03
N LYS A 265 -32.87 -31.88 -7.80
CA LYS A 265 -33.42 -33.14 -7.30
C LYS A 265 -34.90 -33.07 -6.92
N TYR A 266 -35.37 -31.91 -6.45
CA TYR A 266 -36.75 -31.73 -5.97
C TYR A 266 -37.70 -30.97 -6.92
N CYS A 267 -37.20 -30.26 -7.94
CA CYS A 267 -38.06 -29.62 -8.97
C CYS A 267 -38.21 -30.41 -10.28
N LYS A 268 -37.70 -31.64 -10.34
CA LYS A 268 -37.89 -32.58 -11.46
C LYS A 268 -38.94 -33.68 -11.17
N GLN A 269 -39.72 -33.54 -10.10
CA GLN A 269 -40.92 -34.34 -9.82
C GLN A 269 -42.16 -33.50 -10.11
#